data_AF-A0AAP0NVM3-F1
#
_entry.id   AF-A0AAP0NVM3-F1
#
_cell.length_a   1.000
_cell.length_b   1.000
_cell.length_c   1.000
_cell.angle_alpha   90.00
_cell.angle_beta   90.00
_cell.angle_gamma   90.00
#
_symmetry.space_group_name_H-M   'P 1'
#
loop_
_entity.id
_entity.type
_entity.pdbx_description
1 polymer ?
#
loop_
_entity_poly.entity_id
_entity_poly.type
_entity_poly.pdbx_seq_one_letter_code
_entity_poly.pdbx_strand_id
1 'polypeptide(L)'
;MQKLKDELNEKILEIKRLQSELTRRDTEEGADAPVESLKLAIATLEKENARLKAERSETVTSLNKNIRNTTDIGDSDNSTKHSANFNEVHSSKSFQKEGAMSTLIKKLEQDLKVVLRERDKEVQELTRLKQHLLDKEHEESDKMDEDSKLIEELRENCEYQRSQILHLEKALNQAIAGQEEVKKINSDDVQKSIKKINNLEKKLANSMSAIDAKNMELLNLQTALGQYYAETEAKGRSERDLAHAREECTRLSERLKDANGMVEMLKEEREGLLVKFSQAEQMVSEGKRTVLKLEADNSRLRQALEQSISRLNRMSTDSDYFVDRRIVIKLLVTYFQRGHSKEVLDLMVRMLGFSEEDKQRIGVAQQGVGKGVVRGVLGLPGRFVGGILGGSSEASSHLHSENHSFADLWVDFLLKETEERGKSESAGAHMKLEGDQHLQSPSTASAAASVSNSRKANMPSLFSVASSNIQTNLVQPEHLDREFSTIPLTPSVAPLSETTARTSRH
;
A
#
# COMPACT_ATOMS: atom_id res chain seq x y z
N MET A 1 34.42 28.15 13.70
CA MET A 1 33.21 27.30 13.86
C MET A 1 32.96 27.11 15.34
N GLN A 2 33.66 26.20 16.05
CA GLN A 2 33.47 25.95 17.49
C GLN A 2 33.28 27.22 18.34
N LYS A 3 34.29 28.10 18.43
CA LYS A 3 34.19 29.38 19.20
C LYS A 3 32.98 30.25 18.85
N LEU A 4 32.55 30.24 17.58
CA LEU A 4 31.39 31.00 17.09
C LEU A 4 30.06 30.32 17.48
N LYS A 5 30.03 28.99 17.60
CA LYS A 5 28.91 28.27 18.20
C LYS A 5 28.86 28.40 19.71
N ASP A 6 30.01 28.40 20.37
CA ASP A 6 30.12 28.58 21.81
C ASP A 6 29.62 29.99 22.19
N GLU A 7 30.07 31.02 21.47
CA GLU A 7 29.59 32.40 21.59
C GLU A 7 28.10 32.53 21.23
N LEU A 8 27.62 31.87 20.16
CA LEU A 8 26.19 31.85 19.82
C LEU A 8 25.35 31.18 20.92
N ASN A 9 25.81 30.07 21.50
CA ASN A 9 25.15 29.40 22.61
C ASN A 9 25.16 30.28 23.87
N GLU A 10 26.26 30.97 24.16
CA GLU A 10 26.37 31.96 25.23
C GLU A 10 25.37 33.11 25.03
N LYS A 11 25.25 33.65 23.81
CA LYS A 11 24.21 34.66 23.49
C LYS A 11 22.80 34.10 23.60
N ILE A 12 22.54 32.85 23.21
CA ILE A 12 21.22 32.21 23.37
C ILE A 12 20.89 32.02 24.86
N LEU A 13 21.86 31.65 25.69
CA LEU A 13 21.69 31.54 27.14
C LEU A 13 21.45 32.91 27.78
N GLU A 14 22.19 33.95 27.37
CA GLU A 14 21.98 35.30 27.86
C GLU A 14 20.64 35.87 27.40
N ILE A 15 20.19 35.61 26.17
CA ILE A 15 18.84 35.97 25.70
C ILE A 15 17.77 35.29 26.57
N LYS A 16 17.91 33.98 26.87
CA LYS A 16 16.99 33.28 27.77
C LYS A 16 16.99 33.87 29.19
N ARG A 17 18.18 34.21 29.71
CA ARG A 17 18.34 34.85 31.03
C ARG A 17 17.66 36.21 31.05
N LEU A 18 17.88 37.04 30.03
CA LEU A 18 17.26 38.35 29.86
C LEU A 18 15.74 38.26 29.66
N GLN A 19 15.24 37.23 28.98
CA GLN A 19 13.80 36.97 28.87
C GLN A 19 13.18 36.56 30.21
N SER A 20 13.82 35.70 30.99
CA SER A 20 13.36 35.39 32.36
C SER A 20 13.42 36.61 33.28
N GLU A 21 14.45 37.45 33.13
CA GLU A 21 14.63 38.67 33.91
C GLU A 21 13.63 39.77 33.53
N LEU A 22 13.26 39.87 32.24
CA LEU A 22 12.20 40.75 31.76
C LEU A 22 10.85 40.27 32.27
N THR A 23 10.55 38.96 32.17
CA THR A 23 9.30 38.39 32.70
C THR A 23 9.19 38.60 34.22
N ARG A 24 10.30 38.44 34.96
CA ARG A 24 10.38 38.72 36.40
C ARG A 24 10.09 40.18 36.70
N ARG A 25 10.67 41.12 35.94
CA ARG A 25 10.36 42.55 36.07
C ARG A 25 8.92 42.87 35.67
N ASP A 26 8.37 42.31 34.60
CA ASP A 26 6.97 42.50 34.24
C ASP A 26 6.00 41.99 35.34
N THR A 27 6.43 41.05 36.18
CA THR A 27 5.66 40.61 37.38
C THR A 27 5.96 41.38 38.67
N GLU A 28 7.13 42.00 38.84
CA GLU A 28 7.52 42.78 40.04
C GLU A 28 7.22 44.29 39.88
N GLU A 29 7.27 44.78 38.64
CA GLU A 29 7.07 46.16 38.18
C GLU A 29 5.72 46.31 37.44
N GLY A 30 5.00 45.20 37.25
CA GLY A 30 3.68 45.14 36.63
C GLY A 30 2.61 45.89 37.41
N ALA A 31 2.33 47.13 36.98
CA ALA A 31 1.15 47.99 37.20
C ALA A 31 0.58 48.17 38.63
N ASP A 32 0.39 47.12 39.41
CA ASP A 32 -0.32 47.14 40.68
C ASP A 32 0.50 47.79 41.81
N ALA A 33 1.83 47.69 41.85
CA ALA A 33 2.62 48.31 42.92
C ALA A 33 2.43 49.85 43.03
N PRO A 34 2.59 50.66 41.95
CA PRO A 34 2.28 52.09 42.01
C PRO A 34 0.77 52.35 42.16
N VAL A 35 -0.09 51.55 41.53
CA VAL A 35 -1.56 51.73 41.61
C VAL A 35 -2.11 51.46 43.01
N GLU A 36 -1.65 50.44 43.72
CA GLU A 36 -2.00 50.17 45.12
C GLU A 36 -1.45 51.26 46.05
N SER A 37 -0.23 51.77 45.81
CA SER A 37 0.27 52.92 46.58
C SER A 37 -0.59 54.18 46.38
N LEU A 38 -1.08 54.41 45.15
CA LEU A 38 -2.03 55.48 44.84
C LEU A 38 -3.40 55.26 45.48
N LYS A 39 -3.95 54.04 45.46
CA LYS A 39 -5.20 53.70 46.17
C LYS A 39 -5.07 53.96 47.67
N LEU A 40 -3.94 53.59 48.27
CA LEU A 40 -3.67 53.76 49.70
C LEU A 40 -3.50 55.25 50.06
N ALA A 41 -2.87 56.04 49.18
CA ALA A 41 -2.80 57.50 49.30
C ALA A 41 -4.20 58.16 49.16
N ILE A 42 -5.02 57.73 48.20
CA ILE A 42 -6.40 58.21 48.02
C ILE A 42 -7.24 57.92 49.27
N ALA A 43 -7.23 56.68 49.78
CA ALA A 43 -7.95 56.32 51.01
C ALA A 43 -7.49 57.14 52.24
N THR A 44 -6.21 57.50 52.30
CA THR A 44 -5.65 58.36 53.35
C THR A 44 -6.15 59.81 53.21
N LEU A 45 -6.15 60.35 51.99
CA LEU A 45 -6.66 61.70 51.68
C LEU A 45 -8.17 61.79 51.90
N GLU A 46 -8.96 60.77 51.56
CA GLU A 46 -10.41 60.73 51.83
C GLU A 46 -10.70 60.77 53.32
N LYS A 47 -9.95 60.00 54.12
CA LYS A 47 -10.05 60.00 55.59
C LYS A 47 -9.68 61.36 56.18
N GLU A 48 -8.63 62.01 55.67
CA GLU A 48 -8.24 63.35 56.10
C GLU A 48 -9.27 64.41 55.68
N ASN A 49 -9.82 64.33 54.47
CA ASN A 49 -10.85 65.26 53.99
C ASN A 49 -12.15 65.11 54.80
N ALA A 50 -12.51 63.90 55.21
CA ALA A 50 -13.60 63.65 56.17
C ALA A 50 -13.33 64.28 57.55
N ARG A 51 -12.09 64.18 58.06
CA ARG A 51 -11.66 64.83 59.31
C ARG A 51 -11.75 66.35 59.21
N LEU A 52 -11.16 66.95 58.17
CA LEU A 52 -11.17 68.39 57.93
C LEU A 52 -12.59 68.92 57.73
N LYS A 53 -13.50 68.15 57.13
CA LYS A 53 -14.92 68.50 57.01
C LYS A 53 -15.64 68.51 58.36
N ALA A 54 -15.30 67.59 59.27
CA ALA A 54 -15.82 67.58 60.64
C ALA A 54 -15.28 68.78 61.44
N GLU A 55 -13.97 69.00 61.45
CA GLU A 55 -13.31 70.13 62.13
C GLU A 55 -13.78 71.50 61.59
N ARG A 56 -13.99 71.62 60.27
CA ARG A 56 -14.63 72.79 59.66
C ARG A 56 -16.06 73.00 60.15
N SER A 57 -16.84 71.93 60.35
CA SER A 57 -18.20 72.07 60.89
C SER A 57 -18.19 72.50 62.37
N GLU A 58 -17.24 71.99 63.16
CA GLU A 58 -17.07 72.35 64.57
C GLU A 58 -16.60 73.81 64.74
N THR A 59 -15.62 74.23 63.97
CA THR A 59 -15.14 75.64 63.95
C THR A 59 -16.23 76.60 63.45
N VAL A 60 -16.99 76.25 62.42
CA VAL A 60 -18.15 77.05 61.96
C VAL A 60 -19.25 77.14 63.02
N THR A 61 -19.57 76.04 63.74
CA THR A 61 -20.54 76.12 64.85
C THR A 61 -20.02 76.95 66.03
N SER A 62 -18.71 76.94 66.28
CA SER A 62 -18.06 77.75 67.32
C SER A 62 -18.07 79.24 66.96
N LEU A 63 -17.80 79.60 65.70
CA LEU A 63 -17.93 80.95 65.17
C LEU A 63 -19.37 81.46 65.25
N ASN A 64 -20.36 80.66 64.84
CA ASN A 64 -21.78 81.03 64.96
C ASN A 64 -22.26 81.20 66.41
N LYS A 65 -21.69 80.48 67.37
CA LYS A 65 -21.92 80.73 68.80
C LYS A 65 -21.29 82.05 69.24
N ASN A 66 -20.07 82.35 68.80
CA ASN A 66 -19.37 83.58 69.16
C ASN A 66 -20.07 84.84 68.61
N ILE A 67 -20.48 84.82 67.32
CA ILE A 67 -21.24 85.91 66.68
C ILE A 67 -22.57 86.19 67.41
N ARG A 68 -23.23 85.14 67.94
CA ARG A 68 -24.45 85.31 68.77
C ARG A 68 -24.17 85.94 70.13
N ASN A 69 -22.96 85.81 70.67
CA ASN A 69 -22.57 86.41 71.95
C ASN A 69 -22.15 87.88 71.80
N THR A 70 -21.83 88.36 70.59
CA THR A 70 -21.35 89.73 70.33
C THR A 70 -22.43 90.69 69.80
N THR A 71 -23.72 90.34 69.94
CA THR A 71 -24.85 91.16 69.44
C THR A 71 -25.55 91.94 70.57
N ASP A 72 -24.96 92.00 71.77
CA ASP A 72 -25.53 92.69 72.93
C ASP A 72 -24.44 93.50 73.67
N ILE A 73 -24.24 94.74 73.20
CA ILE A 73 -23.73 95.94 73.89
C ILE A 73 -23.78 97.05 72.84
N GLY A 74 -24.76 97.95 72.99
CA GLY A 74 -24.93 99.15 72.18
C GLY A 74 -25.49 100.28 73.06
N ASP A 75 -24.97 101.48 72.83
CA ASP A 75 -25.33 102.77 73.45
C ASP A 75 -25.25 102.92 74.99
N SER A 76 -24.37 103.85 75.40
CA SER A 76 -24.76 104.91 76.33
C SER A 76 -23.91 106.16 76.09
N ASP A 77 -24.47 107.13 75.37
CA ASP A 77 -24.05 108.54 75.37
C ASP A 77 -24.27 109.17 76.76
N ASN A 78 -23.41 110.10 77.20
CA ASN A 78 -23.83 111.22 78.07
C ASN A 78 -22.82 112.39 78.14
N SER A 79 -23.00 113.34 77.25
CA SER A 79 -23.23 114.78 77.51
C SER A 79 -22.89 115.46 78.89
N THR A 80 -22.40 116.72 78.77
CA THR A 80 -22.93 117.94 79.46
C THR A 80 -22.46 118.41 80.87
N LYS A 81 -21.56 119.43 80.84
CA LYS A 81 -21.57 120.77 81.52
C LYS A 81 -21.63 120.96 83.07
N HIS A 82 -21.19 122.19 83.43
CA HIS A 82 -21.40 122.95 84.69
C HIS A 82 -20.54 122.47 85.89
N SER A 83 -20.20 123.32 86.87
CA SER A 83 -20.73 124.65 87.20
C SER A 83 -19.64 125.61 87.72
N ALA A 84 -19.85 126.92 87.52
CA ALA A 84 -19.24 127.93 88.37
C ALA A 84 -19.83 127.85 89.78
N ASN A 85 -19.09 128.32 90.79
CA ASN A 85 -19.74 128.96 91.94
C ASN A 85 -18.82 130.01 92.59
N PHE A 86 -19.20 131.28 92.43
CA PHE A 86 -18.85 132.31 93.41
C PHE A 86 -19.52 131.94 94.75
N ASN A 87 -18.96 132.37 95.87
CA ASN A 87 -19.81 132.66 97.01
C ASN A 87 -19.31 133.85 97.81
N GLU A 88 -20.27 134.63 98.30
CA GLU A 88 -20.13 136.06 98.50
C GLU A 88 -20.63 136.46 99.90
N VAL A 89 -19.80 137.24 100.63
CA VAL A 89 -20.19 138.25 101.65
C VAL A 89 -20.81 137.82 103.00
N HIS A 90 -20.61 138.73 103.97
CA HIS A 90 -21.23 138.95 105.30
C HIS A 90 -20.28 138.70 106.50
N SER A 91 -20.22 139.54 107.55
CA SER A 91 -20.64 140.95 107.71
C SER A 91 -19.99 141.57 108.97
N SER A 92 -19.61 142.86 108.89
CA SER A 92 -19.56 143.87 109.99
C SER A 92 -18.94 143.57 111.37
N LYS A 93 -17.86 144.29 111.75
CA LYS A 93 -17.94 145.38 112.77
C LYS A 93 -16.69 146.31 112.85
N SER A 94 -16.89 147.58 112.45
CA SER A 94 -16.28 148.84 112.94
C SER A 94 -14.77 149.05 113.18
N PHE A 95 -14.31 150.24 112.74
CA PHE A 95 -13.11 151.04 113.09
C PHE A 95 -11.81 150.89 112.26
N GLN A 96 -11.21 152.07 112.00
CA GLN A 96 -9.97 152.38 111.25
C GLN A 96 -10.02 152.21 109.72
N LYS A 97 -10.18 153.34 109.00
CA LYS A 97 -10.59 153.40 107.58
C LYS A 97 -9.49 153.79 106.58
N GLU A 98 -8.22 153.89 107.00
CA GLU A 98 -7.17 154.53 106.16
C GLU A 98 -5.93 153.64 105.95
N GLY A 99 -5.38 153.05 107.02
CA GLY A 99 -4.31 152.05 106.90
C GLY A 99 -4.74 150.79 106.13
N ALA A 100 -5.98 150.35 106.32
CA ALA A 100 -6.55 149.17 105.64
C ALA A 100 -6.71 149.35 104.13
N MET A 101 -6.94 150.59 103.64
CA MET A 101 -7.05 150.87 102.21
C MET A 101 -5.68 150.83 101.54
N SER A 102 -4.64 151.36 102.20
CA SER A 102 -3.27 151.28 101.68
C SER A 102 -2.73 149.84 101.64
N THR A 103 -3.07 148.99 102.63
CA THR A 103 -2.69 147.57 102.59
C THR A 103 -3.48 146.79 101.55
N LEU A 104 -4.75 147.11 101.33
CA LEU A 104 -5.56 146.51 100.26
C LEU A 104 -5.03 146.85 98.87
N ILE A 105 -4.66 148.12 98.60
CA ILE A 105 -4.09 148.54 97.30
C ILE A 105 -2.76 147.83 97.05
N LYS A 106 -1.84 147.82 98.02
CA LYS A 106 -0.57 147.09 97.90
C LYS A 106 -0.77 145.59 97.69
N LYS A 107 -1.80 145.01 98.32
CA LYS A 107 -2.17 143.61 98.09
C LYS A 107 -2.67 143.39 96.66
N LEU A 108 -3.57 144.25 96.15
CA LEU A 108 -4.06 144.19 94.78
C LEU A 108 -2.93 144.39 93.75
N GLU A 109 -1.95 145.27 94.00
CA GLU A 109 -0.74 145.39 93.16
C GLU A 109 0.13 144.12 93.20
N GLN A 110 0.31 143.54 94.39
CA GLN A 110 1.05 142.29 94.57
C GLN A 110 0.37 141.13 93.83
N ASP A 111 -0.95 140.99 93.99
CA ASP A 111 -1.79 139.98 93.36
C ASP A 111 -1.81 140.18 91.83
N LEU A 112 -1.97 141.41 91.34
CA LEU A 112 -1.88 141.74 89.91
C LEU A 112 -0.49 141.42 89.35
N LYS A 113 0.59 141.66 90.11
CA LYS A 113 1.96 141.27 89.73
C LYS A 113 2.20 139.75 89.80
N VAL A 114 1.44 139.00 90.60
CA VAL A 114 1.42 137.52 90.58
C VAL A 114 0.69 137.05 89.33
N VAL A 115 -0.54 137.51 89.08
CA VAL A 115 -1.35 137.21 87.90
C VAL A 115 -0.62 137.54 86.60
N LEU A 116 0.08 138.67 86.51
CA LEU A 116 0.89 139.00 85.33
C LEU A 116 2.01 137.97 85.08
N ARG A 117 2.71 137.52 86.13
CA ARG A 117 3.77 136.50 86.03
C ARG A 117 3.23 135.11 85.75
N GLU A 118 2.03 134.78 86.24
CA GLU A 118 1.34 133.52 85.93
C GLU A 118 0.88 133.52 84.47
N ARG A 119 0.24 134.60 84.00
CA ARG A 119 -0.13 134.80 82.60
C ARG A 119 1.07 134.81 81.66
N ASP A 120 2.23 135.37 82.06
CA ASP A 120 3.47 135.27 81.27
C ASP A 120 4.02 133.83 81.21
N LYS A 121 3.93 133.04 82.29
CA LYS A 121 4.27 131.61 82.29
C LYS A 121 3.31 130.79 81.43
N GLU A 122 2.01 131.03 81.53
CA GLU A 122 0.99 130.38 80.71
C GLU A 122 1.23 130.68 79.22
N VAL A 123 1.58 131.91 78.86
CA VAL A 123 1.96 132.27 77.48
C VAL A 123 3.25 131.55 77.04
N GLN A 124 4.23 131.37 77.93
CA GLN A 124 5.45 130.59 77.63
C GLN A 124 5.14 129.10 77.43
N GLU A 125 4.35 128.47 78.31
CA GLU A 125 3.95 127.07 78.17
C GLU A 125 3.02 126.86 76.95
N LEU A 126 2.14 127.81 76.63
CA LEU A 126 1.32 127.78 75.42
C LEU A 126 2.20 127.91 74.16
N THR A 127 3.23 128.76 74.19
CA THR A 127 4.21 128.87 73.10
C THR A 127 5.00 127.58 72.93
N ARG A 128 5.42 126.95 74.04
CA ARG A 128 6.10 125.65 74.04
C ARG A 128 5.22 124.52 73.51
N LEU A 129 3.95 124.48 73.94
CA LEU A 129 2.98 123.49 73.46
C LEU A 129 2.68 123.70 71.97
N LYS A 130 2.55 124.95 71.51
CA LYS A 130 2.41 125.26 70.09
C LYS A 130 3.63 124.80 69.29
N GLN A 131 4.85 125.06 69.77
CA GLN A 131 6.06 124.60 69.10
C GLN A 131 6.10 123.06 69.03
N HIS A 132 5.87 122.38 70.15
CA HIS A 132 5.80 120.90 70.18
C HIS A 132 4.71 120.33 69.26
N LEU A 133 3.57 121.00 69.12
CA LEU A 133 2.52 120.60 68.17
C LEU A 133 2.99 120.77 66.72
N LEU A 134 3.67 121.86 66.38
CA LEU A 134 4.24 122.09 65.05
C LEU A 134 5.38 121.10 64.74
N ASP A 135 6.27 120.84 65.70
CA ASP A 135 7.35 119.86 65.56
C ASP A 135 6.78 118.45 65.32
N LYS A 136 5.71 118.09 66.05
CA LYS A 136 4.99 116.83 65.85
C LYS A 136 4.25 116.77 64.52
N GLU A 137 3.59 117.85 64.11
CA GLU A 137 2.94 117.96 62.80
C GLU A 137 3.94 117.79 61.65
N HIS A 138 5.15 118.36 61.79
CA HIS A 138 6.23 118.17 60.83
C HIS A 138 6.76 116.73 60.82
N GLU A 139 7.01 116.11 61.99
CA GLU A 139 7.46 114.71 62.07
C GLU A 139 6.41 113.72 61.53
N GLU A 140 5.12 114.03 61.72
CA GLU A 140 3.99 113.26 61.14
C GLU A 140 3.89 113.48 59.62
N SER A 141 4.14 114.70 59.12
CA SER A 141 4.23 114.99 57.68
C SER A 141 5.40 114.26 57.02
N ASP A 142 6.59 114.28 57.63
CA ASP A 142 7.78 113.61 57.08
C ASP A 142 7.56 112.08 57.02
N LYS A 143 6.89 111.50 58.01
CA LYS A 143 6.47 110.08 57.99
C LYS A 143 5.44 109.79 56.91
N MET A 144 4.45 110.66 56.70
CA MET A 144 3.51 110.50 55.59
C MET A 144 4.20 110.57 54.23
N ASP A 145 5.25 111.40 54.07
CA ASP A 145 6.06 111.46 52.86
C ASP A 145 6.95 110.22 52.66
N GLU A 146 7.50 109.64 53.75
CA GLU A 146 8.24 108.37 53.71
C GLU A 146 7.32 107.18 53.39
N ASP A 147 6.17 107.07 54.07
CA ASP A 147 5.15 106.05 53.80
C ASP A 147 4.61 106.16 52.37
N SER A 148 4.42 107.38 51.85
CA SER A 148 4.00 107.62 50.46
C SER A 148 5.03 107.13 49.44
N LYS A 149 6.33 107.34 49.69
CA LYS A 149 7.41 106.78 48.85
C LYS A 149 7.40 105.26 48.90
N LEU A 150 7.31 104.67 50.10
CA LEU A 150 7.28 103.21 50.27
C LEU A 150 6.07 102.57 49.56
N ILE A 151 4.89 103.21 49.62
CA ILE A 151 3.69 102.75 48.92
C ILE A 151 3.90 102.78 47.40
N GLU A 152 4.56 103.80 46.86
CA GLU A 152 4.80 103.90 45.41
C GLU A 152 5.89 102.92 44.95
N GLU A 153 6.99 102.74 45.70
CA GLU A 153 7.98 101.68 45.43
C GLU A 153 7.35 100.28 45.44
N LEU A 154 6.43 100.01 46.39
CA LEU A 154 5.69 98.74 46.43
C LEU A 154 4.74 98.59 45.24
N ARG A 155 4.11 99.67 44.76
CA ARG A 155 3.28 99.67 43.55
C ARG A 155 4.09 99.39 42.30
N GLU A 156 5.19 100.10 42.08
CA GLU A 156 6.10 99.86 40.95
C GLU A 156 6.60 98.41 40.93
N ASN A 157 6.99 97.88 42.09
CA ASN A 157 7.40 96.48 42.22
C ASN A 157 6.25 95.49 41.90
N CYS A 158 5.03 95.77 42.38
CA CYS A 158 3.85 94.97 42.02
C CYS A 158 3.50 95.02 40.52
N GLU A 159 3.65 96.18 39.86
CA GLU A 159 3.43 96.32 38.42
C GLU A 159 4.52 95.65 37.58
N TYR A 160 5.78 95.74 38.03
CA TYR A 160 6.89 95.00 37.44
C TYR A 160 6.66 93.48 37.54
N GLN A 161 6.29 92.97 38.73
CA GLN A 161 5.98 91.56 38.93
C GLN A 161 4.79 91.10 38.07
N ARG A 162 3.71 91.90 37.98
CA ARG A 162 2.58 91.60 37.06
C ARG A 162 3.01 91.53 35.61
N SER A 163 3.87 92.45 35.17
CA SER A 163 4.41 92.49 33.80
C SER A 163 5.30 91.27 33.52
N GLN A 164 6.11 90.85 34.49
CA GLN A 164 6.93 89.65 34.41
C GLN A 164 6.07 88.37 34.34
N ILE A 165 5.04 88.26 35.17
CA ILE A 165 4.07 87.15 35.15
C ILE A 165 3.41 87.07 33.77
N LEU A 166 2.87 88.18 33.26
CA LEU A 166 2.21 88.23 31.95
C LEU A 166 3.16 87.86 30.79
N HIS A 167 4.44 88.27 30.87
CA HIS A 167 5.46 87.85 29.91
C HIS A 167 5.72 86.33 29.97
N LEU A 168 5.86 85.76 31.18
CA LEU A 168 6.06 84.33 31.38
C LEU A 168 4.83 83.51 30.94
N GLU A 169 3.62 83.96 31.23
CA GLU A 169 2.36 83.35 30.75
C GLU A 169 2.29 83.35 29.22
N LYS A 170 2.66 84.46 28.58
CA LYS A 170 2.70 84.55 27.11
C LYS A 170 3.74 83.58 26.52
N ALA A 171 4.94 83.52 27.11
CA ALA A 171 5.99 82.59 26.69
C ALA A 171 5.57 81.11 26.88
N LEU A 172 4.92 80.80 28.01
CA LEU A 172 4.38 79.47 28.30
C LEU A 172 3.30 79.07 27.29
N ASN A 173 2.34 79.95 27.02
CA ASN A 173 1.29 79.70 26.02
C ASN A 173 1.88 79.48 24.61
N GLN A 174 2.92 80.24 24.23
CA GLN A 174 3.62 80.05 22.96
C GLN A 174 4.37 78.70 22.91
N ALA A 175 5.01 78.29 24.01
CA ALA A 175 5.68 77.00 24.12
C ALA A 175 4.70 75.82 24.04
N ILE A 176 3.53 75.93 24.71
CA ILE A 176 2.44 74.94 24.62
C ILE A 176 1.93 74.81 23.19
N ALA A 177 1.67 75.94 22.51
CA ALA A 177 1.21 75.94 21.13
C ALA A 177 2.23 75.29 20.17
N GLY A 178 3.51 75.65 20.29
CA GLY A 178 4.59 75.04 19.51
C GLY A 178 4.76 73.53 19.79
N GLN A 179 4.60 73.09 21.04
CA GLN A 179 4.66 71.67 21.36
C GLN A 179 3.47 70.88 20.80
N GLU A 180 2.28 71.48 20.74
CA GLU A 180 1.11 70.84 20.12
C GLU A 180 1.25 70.73 18.59
N GLU A 181 1.82 71.75 17.94
CA GLU A 181 2.17 71.69 16.51
C GLU A 181 3.19 70.59 16.22
N VAL A 182 4.26 70.48 17.03
CA VAL A 182 5.26 69.40 16.91
C VAL A 182 4.63 68.01 17.12
N LYS A 183 3.76 67.85 18.13
CA LYS A 183 3.02 66.57 18.33
C LYS A 183 2.17 66.22 17.12
N LYS A 184 1.46 67.18 16.54
CA LYS A 184 0.62 66.98 15.35
C LYS A 184 1.46 66.54 14.15
N ILE A 185 2.55 67.26 13.85
CA ILE A 185 3.47 66.91 12.74
C ILE A 185 4.04 65.50 12.93
N ASN A 186 4.48 65.17 14.16
CA ASN A 186 4.98 63.83 14.49
C ASN A 186 3.89 62.76 14.31
N SER A 187 2.64 63.02 14.75
CA SER A 187 1.51 62.11 14.56
C SER A 187 1.22 61.87 13.07
N ASP A 188 1.22 62.93 12.26
CA ASP A 188 1.03 62.85 10.80
C ASP A 188 2.16 62.03 10.13
N ASP A 189 3.42 62.21 10.55
CA ASP A 189 4.57 61.49 9.99
C ASP A 189 4.65 60.03 10.45
N VAL A 190 4.27 59.72 11.70
CA VAL A 190 4.03 58.35 12.16
C VAL A 190 2.91 57.71 11.33
N GLN A 191 1.79 58.41 11.09
CA GLN A 191 0.70 57.86 10.29
C GLN A 191 1.08 57.64 8.82
N LYS A 192 1.87 58.54 8.21
CA LYS A 192 2.47 58.34 6.87
C LYS A 192 3.40 57.12 6.85
N SER A 193 4.18 56.91 7.91
CA SER A 193 5.12 55.79 8.02
C SER A 193 4.38 54.47 8.17
N ILE A 194 3.33 54.40 9.01
CA ILE A 194 2.43 53.24 9.11
C ILE A 194 1.79 52.92 7.74
N LYS A 195 1.27 53.93 7.02
CA LYS A 195 0.71 53.74 5.68
C LYS A 195 1.73 53.16 4.68
N LYS A 196 3.01 53.55 4.77
CA LYS A 196 4.11 52.98 3.96
C LYS A 196 4.41 51.52 4.35
N ILE A 197 4.50 51.23 5.64
CA ILE A 197 4.71 49.86 6.16
C ILE A 197 3.60 48.94 5.67
N ASN A 198 2.33 49.29 5.89
CA ASN A 198 1.18 48.48 5.44
C ASN A 198 1.16 48.27 3.90
N ASN A 199 1.66 49.24 3.11
CA ASN A 199 1.81 49.07 1.66
C ASN A 199 2.91 48.06 1.31
N LEU A 200 4.03 48.09 2.02
CA LEU A 200 5.14 47.15 1.86
C LEU A 200 4.75 45.74 2.32
N GLU A 201 4.05 45.60 3.45
CA GLU A 201 3.49 44.34 3.93
C GLU A 201 2.52 43.74 2.92
N LYS A 202 1.60 44.54 2.36
CA LYS A 202 0.70 44.08 1.29
C LYS A 202 1.46 43.62 0.04
N LYS A 203 2.52 44.33 -0.35
CA LYS A 203 3.39 43.92 -1.46
C LYS A 203 4.14 42.62 -1.14
N LEU A 204 4.65 42.47 0.08
CA LEU A 204 5.33 41.27 0.54
C LEU A 204 4.39 40.06 0.56
N ALA A 205 3.17 40.22 1.07
CA ALA A 205 2.14 39.18 1.05
C ALA A 205 1.75 38.76 -0.37
N ASN A 206 1.57 39.72 -1.29
CA ASN A 206 1.33 39.43 -2.70
C ASN A 206 2.50 38.67 -3.35
N SER A 207 3.76 39.06 -3.07
CA SER A 207 4.95 38.37 -3.56
C SER A 207 5.07 36.96 -2.98
N MET A 208 4.76 36.77 -1.70
CA MET A 208 4.77 35.44 -1.06
C MET A 208 3.72 34.53 -1.70
N SER A 209 2.48 35.02 -1.87
CA SER A 209 1.41 34.28 -2.55
C SER A 209 1.76 33.92 -4.01
N ALA A 210 2.49 34.79 -4.72
CA ALA A 210 2.99 34.49 -6.07
C ALA A 210 4.09 33.42 -6.05
N ILE A 211 4.97 33.42 -5.05
CA ILE A 211 5.98 32.36 -4.85
C ILE A 211 5.30 31.03 -4.51
N ASP A 212 4.31 31.02 -3.62
CA ASP A 212 3.56 29.80 -3.26
C ASP A 212 2.81 29.22 -4.47
N ALA A 213 2.20 30.07 -5.31
CA ALA A 213 1.60 29.64 -6.56
C ALA A 213 2.63 28.99 -7.51
N LYS A 214 3.85 29.55 -7.62
CA LYS A 214 4.94 28.94 -8.41
C LYS A 214 5.49 27.66 -7.80
N ASN A 215 5.53 27.54 -6.48
CA ASN A 215 5.88 26.28 -5.80
C ASN A 215 4.86 25.18 -6.11
N MET A 216 3.56 25.51 -6.15
CA MET A 216 2.50 24.57 -6.54
C MET A 216 2.58 24.18 -8.03
N GLU A 217 2.88 25.12 -8.93
CA GLU A 217 3.16 24.82 -10.34
C GLU A 217 4.35 23.87 -10.51
N LEU A 218 5.46 24.11 -9.80
CA LEU A 218 6.65 23.27 -9.83
C LEU A 218 6.38 21.86 -9.28
N LEU A 219 5.63 21.74 -8.18
CA LEU A 219 5.24 20.45 -7.61
C LEU A 219 4.34 19.64 -8.55
N ASN A 220 3.41 20.31 -9.23
CA ASN A 220 2.57 19.70 -10.26
C ASN A 220 3.43 19.22 -11.45
N LEU A 221 4.34 20.05 -11.95
CA LEU A 221 5.25 19.66 -13.04
C LEU A 221 6.17 18.49 -12.64
N GLN A 222 6.69 18.48 -11.41
CA GLN A 222 7.48 17.36 -10.88
C GLN A 222 6.65 16.07 -10.79
N THR A 223 5.39 16.17 -10.41
CA THR A 223 4.45 15.03 -10.36
C THR A 223 4.16 14.50 -11.76
N ALA A 224 3.90 15.38 -12.74
CA ALA A 224 3.68 15.01 -14.14
C ALA A 224 4.93 14.38 -14.78
N LEU A 225 6.14 14.89 -14.47
CA LEU A 225 7.40 14.27 -14.89
C LEU A 225 7.59 12.88 -14.26
N GLY A 226 7.28 12.72 -12.97
CA GLY A 226 7.30 11.42 -12.31
C GLY A 226 6.35 10.40 -12.95
N GLN A 227 5.14 10.83 -13.32
CA GLN A 227 4.17 10.03 -14.07
C GLN A 227 4.70 9.66 -15.46
N TYR A 228 5.29 10.61 -16.20
CA TYR A 228 5.86 10.36 -17.52
C TYR A 228 7.02 9.35 -17.48
N TYR A 229 7.88 9.39 -16.47
CA TYR A 229 8.92 8.38 -16.28
C TYR A 229 8.34 6.99 -15.98
N ALA A 230 7.32 6.90 -15.12
CA ALA A 230 6.64 5.64 -14.82
C ALA A 230 5.92 5.06 -16.05
N GLU A 231 5.27 5.91 -16.85
CA GLU A 231 4.64 5.52 -18.12
C GLU A 231 5.68 5.07 -19.17
N THR A 232 6.80 5.78 -19.27
CA THR A 232 7.92 5.40 -20.15
C THR A 232 8.51 4.04 -19.76
N GLU A 233 8.67 3.77 -18.46
CA GLU A 233 9.14 2.47 -17.97
C GLU A 233 8.12 1.35 -18.24
N ALA A 234 6.83 1.61 -17.97
CA ALA A 234 5.75 0.66 -18.26
C ALA A 234 5.64 0.34 -19.76
N LYS A 235 5.78 1.35 -20.62
CA LYS A 235 5.87 1.20 -22.09
C LYS A 235 7.07 0.34 -22.47
N GLY A 236 8.26 0.62 -21.91
CA GLY A 236 9.46 -0.18 -22.16
C GLY A 236 9.36 -1.63 -21.66
N ARG A 237 8.57 -1.91 -20.62
CA ARG A 237 8.21 -3.28 -20.20
C ARG A 237 7.28 -3.94 -21.23
N SER A 238 6.19 -3.28 -21.60
CA SER A 238 5.25 -3.79 -22.60
C SER A 238 5.88 -4.02 -23.98
N GLU A 239 6.84 -3.19 -24.40
CA GLU A 239 7.60 -3.37 -25.65
C GLU A 239 8.48 -4.63 -25.61
N ARG A 240 9.08 -4.95 -24.45
CA ARG A 240 9.85 -6.18 -24.24
C ARG A 240 8.94 -7.42 -24.24
N ASP A 241 7.81 -7.37 -23.56
CA ASP A 241 6.84 -8.48 -23.55
C ASP A 241 6.29 -8.75 -24.96
N LEU A 242 6.03 -7.70 -25.73
CA LEU A 242 5.59 -7.76 -27.12
C LEU A 242 6.69 -8.31 -28.05
N ALA A 243 7.96 -7.96 -27.83
CA ALA A 243 9.09 -8.54 -28.56
C ALA A 243 9.22 -10.05 -28.28
N HIS A 244 9.15 -10.46 -27.01
CA HIS A 244 9.17 -11.86 -26.60
C HIS A 244 7.97 -12.65 -27.20
N ALA A 245 6.77 -12.08 -27.17
CA ALA A 245 5.59 -12.70 -27.80
C ALA A 245 5.73 -12.86 -29.33
N ARG A 246 6.42 -11.93 -30.01
CA ARG A 246 6.75 -12.06 -31.43
C ARG A 246 7.79 -13.15 -31.68
N GLU A 247 8.83 -13.22 -30.86
CA GLU A 247 9.86 -14.27 -30.95
C GLU A 247 9.24 -15.67 -30.77
N GLU A 248 8.41 -15.86 -29.73
CA GLU A 248 7.66 -17.08 -29.50
C GLU A 248 6.72 -17.42 -30.67
N CYS A 249 6.03 -16.42 -31.24
CA CYS A 249 5.20 -16.63 -32.43
C CYS A 249 6.04 -17.10 -33.64
N THR A 250 7.22 -16.52 -33.87
CA THR A 250 8.12 -16.96 -34.95
C THR A 250 8.65 -18.38 -34.71
N ARG A 251 9.03 -18.71 -33.47
CA ARG A 251 9.50 -20.04 -33.06
C ARG A 251 8.43 -21.12 -33.22
N LEU A 252 7.17 -20.80 -32.89
CA LEU A 252 6.04 -21.70 -33.12
C LEU A 252 5.71 -21.84 -34.61
N SER A 253 5.82 -20.77 -35.39
CA SER A 253 5.63 -20.80 -36.84
C SER A 253 6.71 -21.63 -37.56
N GLU A 254 7.96 -21.59 -37.08
CA GLU A 254 9.06 -22.41 -37.58
C GLU A 254 8.79 -23.90 -37.30
N ARG A 255 8.51 -24.25 -36.03
CA ARG A 255 8.12 -25.63 -35.66
C ARG A 255 6.92 -26.16 -36.43
N LEU A 256 5.93 -25.30 -36.73
CA LEU A 256 4.78 -25.67 -37.55
C LEU A 256 5.18 -25.96 -39.00
N LYS A 257 6.11 -25.17 -39.57
CA LYS A 257 6.65 -25.38 -40.92
C LYS A 257 7.43 -26.70 -40.99
N ASP A 258 8.25 -27.00 -40.00
CA ASP A 258 9.02 -28.25 -39.92
C ASP A 258 8.09 -29.47 -39.79
N ALA A 259 7.08 -29.37 -38.93
CA ALA A 259 6.06 -30.42 -38.79
C ALA A 259 5.28 -30.66 -40.09
N ASN A 260 4.91 -29.60 -40.80
CA ASN A 260 4.27 -29.72 -42.13
C ASN A 260 5.21 -30.36 -43.16
N GLY A 261 6.50 -30.02 -43.14
CA GLY A 261 7.51 -30.66 -43.99
C GLY A 261 7.62 -32.17 -43.73
N MET A 262 7.65 -32.58 -42.46
CA MET A 262 7.65 -33.99 -42.07
C MET A 262 6.36 -34.72 -42.50
N VAL A 263 5.20 -34.06 -42.43
CA VAL A 263 3.92 -34.63 -42.89
C VAL A 263 3.91 -34.85 -44.40
N GLU A 264 4.41 -33.91 -45.21
CA GLU A 264 4.49 -34.09 -46.66
C GLU A 264 5.51 -35.17 -47.04
N MET A 265 6.68 -35.24 -46.37
CA MET A 265 7.63 -36.36 -46.56
C MET A 265 7.00 -37.73 -46.27
N LEU A 266 6.32 -37.88 -45.13
CA LEU A 266 5.62 -39.13 -44.77
C LEU A 266 4.48 -39.47 -45.74
N LYS A 267 3.84 -38.46 -46.33
CA LYS A 267 2.80 -38.62 -47.34
C LYS A 267 3.39 -39.09 -48.68
N GLU A 268 4.49 -38.51 -49.13
CA GLU A 268 5.24 -38.98 -50.31
C GLU A 268 5.73 -40.43 -50.12
N GLU A 269 6.28 -40.78 -48.95
CA GLU A 269 6.67 -42.15 -48.61
C GLU A 269 5.46 -43.10 -48.65
N ARG A 270 4.32 -42.69 -48.07
CA ARG A 270 3.08 -43.47 -48.04
C ARG A 270 2.47 -43.64 -49.43
N GLU A 271 2.55 -42.64 -50.30
CA GLU A 271 2.14 -42.73 -51.71
C GLU A 271 3.08 -43.68 -52.49
N GLY A 272 4.40 -43.57 -52.28
CA GLY A 272 5.38 -44.50 -52.86
C GLY A 272 5.21 -45.95 -52.40
N LEU A 273 4.84 -46.17 -51.14
CA LEU A 273 4.46 -47.49 -50.62
C LEU A 273 3.14 -48.00 -51.21
N LEU A 274 2.15 -47.12 -51.40
CA LEU A 274 0.87 -47.48 -52.03
C LEU A 274 1.06 -47.93 -53.49
N VAL A 275 1.94 -47.26 -54.25
CA VAL A 275 2.31 -47.69 -55.61
C VAL A 275 2.97 -49.08 -55.58
N LYS A 276 3.96 -49.31 -54.71
CA LYS A 276 4.61 -50.62 -54.53
C LYS A 276 3.60 -51.71 -54.12
N PHE A 277 2.66 -51.38 -53.24
CA PHE A 277 1.59 -52.29 -52.83
C PHE A 277 0.69 -52.67 -54.01
N SER A 278 0.24 -51.69 -54.81
CA SER A 278 -0.59 -51.94 -55.99
C SER A 278 0.13 -52.81 -57.05
N GLN A 279 1.44 -52.63 -57.22
CA GLN A 279 2.26 -53.48 -58.09
C GLN A 279 2.35 -54.92 -57.54
N ALA A 280 2.59 -55.08 -56.23
CA ALA A 280 2.63 -56.40 -55.59
C ALA A 280 1.26 -57.11 -55.67
N GLU A 281 0.17 -56.37 -55.47
CA GLU A 281 -1.20 -56.88 -55.63
C GLU A 281 -1.48 -57.31 -57.08
N GLN A 282 -1.05 -56.54 -58.08
CA GLN A 282 -1.13 -56.94 -59.48
C GLN A 282 -0.37 -58.24 -59.72
N MET A 283 0.90 -58.34 -59.32
CA MET A 283 1.73 -59.55 -59.47
C MET A 283 1.11 -60.77 -58.77
N VAL A 284 0.53 -60.60 -57.59
CA VAL A 284 -0.22 -61.66 -56.89
C VAL A 284 -1.48 -62.06 -57.66
N SER A 285 -2.21 -61.09 -58.23
CA SER A 285 -3.39 -61.38 -59.05
C SER A 285 -3.03 -62.12 -60.35
N GLU A 286 -1.89 -61.80 -60.96
CA GLU A 286 -1.36 -62.50 -62.13
C GLU A 286 -0.87 -63.90 -61.78
N GLY A 287 -0.15 -64.06 -60.67
CA GLY A 287 0.24 -65.36 -60.11
C GLY A 287 -0.97 -66.25 -59.78
N LYS A 288 -2.04 -65.70 -59.21
CA LYS A 288 -3.31 -66.43 -59.02
C LYS A 288 -3.91 -66.89 -60.35
N ARG A 289 -3.88 -66.06 -61.40
CA ARG A 289 -4.35 -66.44 -62.74
C ARG A 289 -3.49 -67.51 -63.39
N THR A 290 -2.16 -67.54 -63.17
CA THR A 290 -1.31 -68.61 -63.71
C THR A 290 -1.48 -69.91 -62.94
N VAL A 291 -1.60 -69.87 -61.61
CA VAL A 291 -1.92 -71.04 -60.78
C VAL A 291 -3.25 -71.65 -61.21
N LEU A 292 -4.33 -70.87 -61.34
CA LEU A 292 -5.64 -71.39 -61.80
C LEU A 292 -5.58 -72.05 -63.19
N LYS A 293 -4.75 -71.53 -64.11
CA LYS A 293 -4.52 -72.18 -65.42
C LYS A 293 -3.78 -73.51 -65.26
N LEU A 294 -2.72 -73.54 -64.47
CA LEU A 294 -1.95 -74.76 -64.21
C LEU A 294 -2.77 -75.82 -63.46
N GLU A 295 -3.66 -75.42 -62.54
CA GLU A 295 -4.61 -76.31 -61.86
C GLU A 295 -5.62 -76.90 -62.86
N ALA A 296 -6.17 -76.08 -63.75
CA ALA A 296 -7.06 -76.55 -64.82
C ALA A 296 -6.34 -77.54 -65.76
N ASP A 297 -5.13 -77.22 -66.23
CA ASP A 297 -4.33 -78.11 -67.07
C ASP A 297 -3.92 -79.39 -66.32
N ASN A 298 -3.56 -79.31 -65.02
CA ASN A 298 -3.26 -80.49 -64.20
C ASN A 298 -4.50 -81.39 -64.05
N SER A 299 -5.68 -80.81 -63.83
CA SER A 299 -6.94 -81.56 -63.76
C SER A 299 -7.27 -82.26 -65.08
N ARG A 300 -7.01 -81.59 -66.21
CA ARG A 300 -7.18 -82.15 -67.56
C ARG A 300 -6.18 -83.28 -67.85
N LEU A 301 -4.93 -83.14 -67.42
CA LEU A 301 -3.92 -84.20 -67.50
C LEU A 301 -4.28 -85.41 -66.64
N ARG A 302 -4.77 -85.18 -65.40
CA ARG A 302 -5.29 -86.26 -64.53
C ARG A 302 -6.46 -86.99 -65.18
N GLN A 303 -7.42 -86.26 -65.76
CA GLN A 303 -8.56 -86.85 -66.46
C GLN A 303 -8.13 -87.67 -67.69
N ALA A 304 -7.17 -87.17 -68.49
CA ALA A 304 -6.62 -87.90 -69.63
C ALA A 304 -5.85 -89.17 -69.19
N LEU A 305 -5.10 -89.10 -68.08
CA LEU A 305 -4.44 -90.25 -67.47
C LEU A 305 -5.47 -91.29 -67.01
N GLU A 306 -6.51 -90.87 -66.28
CA GLU A 306 -7.58 -91.73 -65.79
C GLU A 306 -8.34 -92.42 -66.93
N GLN A 307 -8.60 -91.71 -68.04
CA GLN A 307 -9.15 -92.29 -69.27
C GLN A 307 -8.23 -93.33 -69.90
N SER A 308 -6.91 -93.09 -69.91
CA SER A 308 -5.93 -94.03 -70.47
C SER A 308 -5.75 -95.30 -69.61
N ILE A 309 -5.76 -95.15 -68.27
CA ILE A 309 -5.79 -96.27 -67.32
C ILE A 309 -7.08 -97.08 -67.50
N SER A 310 -8.23 -96.41 -67.60
CA SER A 310 -9.52 -97.06 -67.84
C SER A 310 -9.53 -97.86 -69.15
N ARG A 311 -8.91 -97.33 -70.22
CA ARG A 311 -8.74 -98.04 -71.49
C ARG A 311 -7.82 -99.24 -71.36
N LEU A 312 -6.70 -99.12 -70.63
CA LEU A 312 -5.75 -100.21 -70.41
C LEU A 312 -6.39 -101.36 -69.61
N ASN A 313 -7.04 -101.05 -68.49
CA ASN A 313 -7.72 -102.04 -67.66
C ASN A 313 -8.79 -102.82 -68.45
N ARG A 314 -9.52 -102.13 -69.34
CA ARG A 314 -10.53 -102.73 -70.23
C ARG A 314 -9.94 -103.57 -71.38
N MET A 315 -8.66 -103.39 -71.72
CA MET A 315 -7.95 -104.25 -72.69
C MET A 315 -7.21 -105.42 -72.02
N SER A 316 -6.95 -105.36 -70.72
CA SER A 316 -6.20 -106.38 -69.98
C SER A 316 -7.06 -107.48 -69.32
N THR A 317 -8.39 -107.43 -69.47
CA THR A 317 -9.33 -108.30 -68.73
C THR A 317 -9.89 -109.50 -69.52
N ASP A 318 -9.53 -109.66 -70.81
CA ASP A 318 -10.33 -110.47 -71.77
C ASP A 318 -9.60 -111.66 -72.43
N SER A 319 -8.37 -112.03 -72.02
CA SER A 319 -7.57 -113.06 -72.73
C SER A 319 -7.07 -114.29 -71.96
N ASP A 320 -6.96 -114.27 -70.63
CA ASP A 320 -5.95 -115.12 -69.96
C ASP A 320 -6.46 -116.30 -69.09
N TYR A 321 -7.75 -116.64 -69.07
CA TYR A 321 -8.30 -117.54 -68.02
C TYR A 321 -9.14 -118.78 -68.42
N PHE A 322 -9.23 -119.19 -69.69
CA PHE A 322 -10.02 -120.39 -70.06
C PHE A 322 -9.34 -121.31 -71.09
N VAL A 323 -8.98 -122.53 -70.65
CA VAL A 323 -8.66 -123.67 -71.53
C VAL A 323 -9.97 -124.39 -71.87
N ASP A 324 -10.28 -124.59 -73.16
CA ASP A 324 -11.54 -125.23 -73.59
C ASP A 324 -11.70 -126.63 -72.95
N ARG A 325 -12.80 -126.79 -72.20
CA ARG A 325 -13.22 -128.03 -71.56
C ARG A 325 -13.19 -129.23 -72.52
N ARG A 326 -13.44 -129.03 -73.82
CA ARG A 326 -13.37 -130.09 -74.85
C ARG A 326 -11.95 -130.62 -75.04
N ILE A 327 -10.93 -129.77 -74.95
CA ILE A 327 -9.50 -130.16 -75.05
C ILE A 327 -9.12 -131.00 -73.83
N VAL A 328 -9.51 -130.56 -72.63
CA VAL A 328 -9.27 -131.28 -71.38
C VAL A 328 -9.92 -132.68 -71.38
N ILE A 329 -11.20 -132.77 -71.79
CA ILE A 329 -11.90 -134.06 -71.92
C ILE A 329 -11.19 -134.96 -72.93
N LYS A 330 -10.78 -134.42 -74.09
CA LYS A 330 -10.14 -135.22 -75.14
C LYS A 330 -8.79 -135.79 -74.70
N LEU A 331 -7.99 -135.00 -73.96
CA LEU A 331 -6.74 -135.44 -73.35
C LEU A 331 -6.95 -136.61 -72.38
N LEU A 332 -7.91 -136.48 -71.44
CA LEU A 332 -8.32 -137.55 -70.52
C LEU A 332 -8.76 -138.82 -71.26
N VAL A 333 -9.59 -138.69 -72.29
CA VAL A 333 -10.06 -139.83 -73.10
C VAL A 333 -8.89 -140.52 -73.81
N THR A 334 -7.96 -139.77 -74.41
CA THR A 334 -6.76 -140.36 -75.04
C THR A 334 -5.83 -141.04 -74.05
N TYR A 335 -5.74 -140.54 -72.81
CA TYR A 335 -4.91 -141.14 -71.76
C TYR A 335 -5.43 -142.54 -71.37
N PHE A 336 -6.75 -142.70 -71.20
CA PHE A 336 -7.35 -144.01 -70.93
C PHE A 336 -7.35 -144.93 -72.17
N GLN A 337 -7.62 -144.41 -73.36
CA GLN A 337 -7.69 -145.24 -74.58
C GLN A 337 -6.32 -145.77 -75.05
N ARG A 338 -5.21 -145.06 -74.79
CA ARG A 338 -3.86 -145.46 -75.22
C ARG A 338 -3.05 -146.15 -74.10
N GLY A 339 -3.73 -146.78 -73.14
CA GLY A 339 -3.09 -147.58 -72.10
C GLY A 339 -2.17 -146.77 -71.18
N HIS A 340 -2.64 -145.62 -70.68
CA HIS A 340 -1.93 -144.77 -69.72
C HIS A 340 -0.58 -144.21 -70.22
N SER A 341 -0.49 -143.84 -71.51
CA SER A 341 0.72 -143.30 -72.12
C SER A 341 1.25 -142.03 -71.41
N LYS A 342 2.50 -142.10 -70.92
CA LYS A 342 3.17 -141.02 -70.14
C LYS A 342 3.23 -139.67 -70.85
N GLU A 343 3.33 -139.66 -72.18
CA GLU A 343 3.42 -138.44 -73.00
C GLU A 343 2.13 -137.58 -72.94
N VAL A 344 0.96 -138.23 -72.92
CA VAL A 344 -0.33 -137.52 -72.81
C VAL A 344 -0.49 -136.92 -71.42
N LEU A 345 0.01 -137.60 -70.39
CA LEU A 345 0.01 -137.12 -69.00
C LEU A 345 0.94 -135.90 -68.83
N ASP A 346 2.15 -135.94 -69.40
CA ASP A 346 3.07 -134.79 -69.42
C ASP A 346 2.48 -133.58 -70.20
N LEU A 347 1.77 -133.83 -71.31
CA LEU A 347 1.07 -132.78 -72.04
C LEU A 347 -0.10 -132.18 -71.22
N MET A 348 -0.84 -133.02 -70.48
CA MET A 348 -1.89 -132.55 -69.55
C MET A 348 -1.31 -131.68 -68.44
N VAL A 349 -0.24 -132.13 -67.77
CA VAL A 349 0.47 -131.35 -66.73
C VAL A 349 0.83 -129.96 -67.23
N ARG A 350 1.32 -129.86 -68.48
CA ARG A 350 1.74 -128.60 -69.11
C ARG A 350 0.57 -127.71 -69.55
N MET A 351 -0.52 -128.27 -70.10
CA MET A 351 -1.69 -127.48 -70.55
C MET A 351 -2.64 -127.09 -69.43
N LEU A 352 -2.79 -127.91 -68.38
CA LEU A 352 -3.67 -127.63 -67.24
C LEU A 352 -2.95 -126.92 -66.09
N GLY A 353 -1.66 -126.63 -66.21
CA GLY A 353 -0.89 -125.91 -65.20
C GLY A 353 -0.84 -126.61 -63.85
N PHE A 354 -0.64 -127.93 -63.83
CA PHE A 354 -0.60 -128.69 -62.58
C PHE A 354 0.53 -128.16 -61.67
N SER A 355 0.21 -127.87 -60.42
CA SER A 355 1.20 -127.44 -59.43
C SER A 355 2.21 -128.55 -59.14
N GLU A 356 3.37 -128.19 -58.61
CA GLU A 356 4.47 -129.15 -58.37
C GLU A 356 4.04 -130.26 -57.39
N GLU A 357 3.16 -129.94 -56.43
CA GLU A 357 2.56 -130.91 -55.50
C GLU A 357 1.68 -131.95 -56.23
N ASP A 358 1.01 -131.55 -57.32
CA ASP A 358 0.13 -132.44 -58.08
C ASP A 358 0.90 -133.27 -59.10
N LYS A 359 1.96 -132.73 -59.70
CA LYS A 359 2.95 -133.53 -60.46
C LYS A 359 3.56 -134.62 -59.59
N GLN A 360 3.79 -134.32 -58.32
CA GLN A 360 4.37 -135.26 -57.35
C GLN A 360 3.36 -136.33 -56.89
N ARG A 361 2.06 -136.01 -56.81
CA ARG A 361 0.98 -136.99 -56.60
C ARG A 361 0.74 -137.92 -57.80
N ILE A 362 1.12 -137.52 -59.02
CA ILE A 362 0.80 -138.25 -60.26
C ILE A 362 2.07 -138.83 -60.93
N GLY A 363 3.23 -138.75 -60.26
CA GLY A 363 4.41 -139.59 -60.52
C GLY A 363 5.39 -139.11 -61.60
N VAL A 364 5.50 -137.81 -61.88
CA VAL A 364 6.22 -137.29 -63.07
C VAL A 364 7.68 -136.81 -62.83
N ALA A 365 8.22 -136.90 -61.60
CA ALA A 365 9.59 -136.52 -61.15
C ALA A 365 9.87 -134.98 -61.07
N GLN A 366 10.52 -134.40 -60.04
CA GLN A 366 11.86 -134.59 -59.41
C GLN A 366 13.08 -134.21 -60.28
N GLN A 367 13.55 -132.94 -60.25
CA GLN A 367 15.00 -132.53 -60.33
C GLN A 367 15.29 -130.98 -60.32
N GLY A 368 16.03 -130.46 -59.31
CA GLY A 368 16.98 -129.28 -59.37
C GLY A 368 16.46 -127.81 -59.45
N VAL A 369 17.28 -126.73 -59.23
CA VAL A 369 17.86 -126.15 -57.97
C VAL A 369 18.43 -124.69 -58.16
N GLY A 370 18.13 -123.73 -57.25
CA GLY A 370 18.93 -122.51 -56.86
C GLY A 370 18.79 -121.15 -57.64
N LYS A 371 19.33 -119.97 -57.24
CA LYS A 371 19.75 -119.34 -55.92
C LYS A 371 20.33 -117.87 -56.09
N GLY A 372 19.97 -116.88 -55.23
CA GLY A 372 20.78 -115.67 -54.83
C GLY A 372 20.62 -114.31 -55.60
N VAL A 373 21.16 -113.12 -55.20
CA VAL A 373 21.35 -112.41 -53.88
C VAL A 373 21.88 -110.94 -54.03
N VAL A 374 21.23 -109.96 -53.35
CA VAL A 374 21.66 -108.67 -52.70
C VAL A 374 22.83 -107.77 -53.22
N ARG A 375 22.55 -106.45 -53.44
CA ARG A 375 23.34 -105.26 -52.97
C ARG A 375 22.64 -103.90 -53.31
N GLY A 376 22.79 -102.76 -52.60
CA GLY A 376 23.14 -102.52 -51.18
C GLY A 376 24.08 -101.33 -50.83
N VAL A 377 23.62 -100.05 -50.83
CA VAL A 377 24.30 -98.91 -50.12
C VAL A 377 23.33 -97.75 -49.73
N LEU A 378 23.46 -97.20 -48.51
CA LEU A 378 22.78 -95.98 -48.01
C LEU A 378 23.76 -95.21 -47.09
N GLY A 379 23.78 -93.87 -47.13
CA GLY A 379 24.66 -93.05 -46.27
C GLY A 379 24.31 -91.55 -46.25
N LEU A 380 24.14 -91.01 -45.04
CA LEU A 380 23.77 -89.62 -44.63
C LEU A 380 24.74 -89.20 -43.49
N PRO A 381 24.68 -88.01 -42.84
CA PRO A 381 24.14 -86.69 -43.20
C PRO A 381 25.10 -85.49 -42.87
N GLY A 382 24.68 -84.23 -43.08
CA GLY A 382 25.33 -83.04 -42.51
C GLY A 382 24.40 -81.80 -42.40
N ARG A 383 24.21 -81.24 -41.19
CA ARG A 383 23.46 -80.01 -40.85
C ARG A 383 24.44 -78.81 -40.68
N PHE A 384 24.10 -77.52 -40.60
CA PHE A 384 23.09 -76.81 -39.77
C PHE A 384 22.68 -75.44 -40.42
N VAL A 385 21.40 -75.03 -40.39
CA VAL A 385 20.74 -73.97 -39.54
C VAL A 385 21.25 -72.52 -39.80
N GLY A 386 20.43 -71.46 -39.89
CA GLY A 386 18.96 -71.32 -39.82
C GLY A 386 18.51 -70.11 -38.96
N GLY A 387 17.43 -69.42 -39.36
CA GLY A 387 16.75 -68.33 -38.62
C GLY A 387 15.41 -68.03 -39.32
N ILE A 388 14.20 -68.26 -38.79
CA ILE A 388 13.56 -68.16 -37.45
C ILE A 388 12.98 -66.76 -37.17
N LEU A 389 11.65 -66.65 -37.28
CA LEU A 389 10.71 -65.92 -36.39
C LEU A 389 9.27 -66.17 -36.93
N GLY A 390 8.22 -66.53 -36.18
CA GLY A 390 7.99 -67.03 -34.80
C GLY A 390 6.61 -67.76 -34.82
N GLY A 391 6.23 -68.71 -33.96
CA GLY A 391 6.02 -68.68 -32.50
C GLY A 391 4.49 -68.81 -32.21
N SER A 392 3.97 -69.48 -31.17
CA SER A 392 4.54 -70.24 -30.03
C SER A 392 3.46 -71.15 -29.38
N SER A 393 3.89 -72.04 -28.48
CA SER A 393 3.14 -72.70 -27.37
C SER A 393 2.12 -73.81 -27.69
N GLU A 394 1.98 -74.86 -26.88
CA GLU A 394 2.93 -75.51 -25.94
C GLU A 394 2.45 -76.94 -25.60
N ALA A 395 3.25 -77.74 -24.89
CA ALA A 395 3.07 -79.20 -24.80
C ALA A 395 2.23 -79.69 -23.59
N SER A 396 1.59 -80.87 -23.74
CA SER A 396 1.78 -82.01 -22.81
C SER A 396 1.07 -83.30 -23.26
N SER A 397 1.61 -84.43 -22.80
CA SER A 397 1.14 -85.85 -22.74
C SER A 397 -0.37 -86.15 -22.98
N HIS A 398 -0.78 -87.33 -23.48
CA HIS A 398 -0.34 -88.68 -23.04
C HIS A 398 -0.75 -89.83 -24.00
N LEU A 399 0.09 -90.87 -24.12
CA LEU A 399 -0.19 -92.29 -24.40
C LEU A 399 -1.44 -92.71 -25.25
N HIS A 400 -1.20 -93.38 -26.39
CA HIS A 400 -1.14 -94.86 -26.43
C HIS A 400 -0.42 -95.39 -27.69
N SER A 401 0.15 -96.59 -27.56
CA SER A 401 0.76 -97.42 -28.61
C SER A 401 -0.34 -98.01 -29.54
N GLU A 402 -0.10 -98.73 -30.65
CA GLU A 402 1.07 -99.52 -31.05
C GLU A 402 1.13 -99.71 -32.58
N ASN A 403 2.19 -100.34 -33.08
CA ASN A 403 2.41 -100.58 -34.51
C ASN A 403 1.49 -101.66 -35.10
N HIS A 404 0.34 -101.28 -35.66
CA HIS A 404 -0.41 -102.14 -36.57
C HIS A 404 -0.03 -101.84 -38.01
N SER A 405 0.66 -102.80 -38.64
CA SER A 405 1.04 -102.71 -40.05
C SER A 405 -0.21 -102.61 -40.91
N PHE A 406 -0.14 -101.87 -42.01
CA PHE A 406 -1.28 -101.60 -42.91
C PHE A 406 -2.03 -102.87 -43.38
N ALA A 407 -1.33 -104.01 -43.45
CA ALA A 407 -1.92 -105.31 -43.75
C ALA A 407 -2.93 -105.78 -42.67
N ASP A 408 -2.63 -105.58 -41.38
CA ASP A 408 -3.53 -105.95 -40.28
C ASP A 408 -4.77 -105.06 -40.27
N LEU A 409 -4.62 -103.74 -40.49
CA LEU A 409 -5.77 -102.84 -40.66
C LEU A 409 -6.65 -103.21 -41.86
N TRP A 410 -6.07 -103.77 -42.93
CA TRP A 410 -6.82 -104.24 -44.09
C TRP A 410 -7.53 -105.58 -43.84
N VAL A 411 -6.90 -106.48 -43.07
CA VAL A 411 -7.53 -107.73 -42.63
C VAL A 411 -8.68 -107.44 -41.66
N ASP A 412 -8.47 -106.55 -40.69
CA ASP A 412 -9.53 -106.07 -39.78
C ASP A 412 -10.64 -105.36 -40.56
N PHE A 413 -10.33 -104.51 -41.55
CA PHE A 413 -11.37 -103.88 -42.37
C PHE A 413 -12.22 -104.91 -43.14
N LEU A 414 -11.60 -105.94 -43.73
CA LEU A 414 -12.32 -106.99 -44.46
C LEU A 414 -13.14 -107.90 -43.51
N LEU A 415 -12.65 -108.19 -42.31
CA LEU A 415 -13.41 -108.88 -41.26
C LEU A 415 -14.57 -108.02 -40.74
N LYS A 416 -14.35 -106.71 -40.54
CA LYS A 416 -15.33 -105.73 -40.09
C LYS A 416 -16.45 -105.52 -41.11
N GLU A 417 -16.12 -105.37 -42.39
CA GLU A 417 -17.08 -105.16 -43.48
C GLU A 417 -17.92 -106.44 -43.75
N THR A 418 -17.34 -107.63 -43.55
CA THR A 418 -18.09 -108.89 -43.64
C THR A 418 -18.92 -109.20 -42.38
N GLU A 419 -18.51 -108.73 -41.19
CA GLU A 419 -19.27 -108.86 -39.95
C GLU A 419 -20.46 -107.88 -39.87
N GLU A 420 -20.27 -106.60 -40.24
CA GLU A 420 -21.33 -105.58 -40.12
C GLU A 420 -22.45 -105.71 -41.16
N ARG A 421 -22.17 -106.33 -42.31
CA ARG A 421 -23.22 -106.75 -43.28
C ARG A 421 -24.01 -107.98 -42.80
N GLY A 422 -23.55 -108.69 -41.77
CA GLY A 422 -24.23 -109.84 -41.16
C GLY A 422 -25.01 -109.54 -39.87
N LYS A 423 -24.86 -108.34 -39.27
CA LYS A 423 -25.41 -107.99 -37.94
C LYS A 423 -26.31 -106.75 -37.91
N SER A 424 -26.55 -106.11 -39.06
CA SER A 424 -27.42 -104.92 -39.17
C SER A 424 -28.92 -105.22 -39.37
N GLU A 425 -29.34 -106.48 -39.19
CA GLU A 425 -30.77 -106.90 -39.15
C GLU A 425 -31.19 -107.43 -37.75
N SER A 426 -31.13 -106.59 -36.71
CA SER A 426 -32.01 -106.71 -35.53
C SER A 426 -31.88 -105.49 -34.59
N ALA A 427 -33.02 -105.01 -34.07
CA ALA A 427 -33.27 -104.12 -32.90
C ALA A 427 -32.10 -103.37 -32.19
N GLY A 428 -32.25 -102.14 -31.69
CA GLY A 428 -33.44 -101.36 -31.36
C GLY A 428 -33.39 -100.82 -29.91
N ALA A 429 -33.99 -99.63 -29.69
CA ALA A 429 -34.38 -99.06 -28.38
C ALA A 429 -33.32 -98.54 -27.35
N HIS A 430 -33.34 -97.19 -27.17
CA HIS A 430 -33.73 -96.50 -25.92
C HIS A 430 -32.78 -96.33 -24.68
N MET A 431 -32.26 -95.09 -24.53
CA MET A 431 -32.22 -94.22 -23.31
C MET A 431 -31.26 -94.37 -22.09
N LYS A 432 -30.55 -93.25 -21.83
CA LYS A 432 -30.67 -92.30 -20.67
C LYS A 432 -29.88 -92.54 -19.34
N LEU A 433 -29.54 -91.39 -18.72
CA LEU A 433 -29.06 -91.07 -17.35
C LEU A 433 -27.54 -91.18 -17.09
N GLU A 434 -26.91 -90.42 -16.16
CA GLU A 434 -27.14 -89.06 -15.59
C GLU A 434 -25.95 -88.69 -14.63
N GLY A 435 -25.57 -87.41 -14.54
CA GLY A 435 -24.85 -86.79 -13.39
C GLY A 435 -23.32 -87.00 -13.24
N ASP A 436 -22.58 -86.24 -12.40
CA ASP A 436 -22.81 -84.89 -11.82
C ASP A 436 -21.51 -84.35 -11.11
N GLN A 437 -21.40 -83.02 -10.87
CA GLN A 437 -20.52 -82.31 -9.88
C GLN A 437 -18.96 -82.44 -9.96
N HIS A 438 -18.10 -81.63 -9.28
CA HIS A 438 -18.02 -80.19 -8.91
C HIS A 438 -16.61 -79.89 -8.26
N LEU A 439 -16.29 -78.62 -7.93
CA LEU A 439 -15.14 -78.11 -7.12
C LEU A 439 -13.75 -78.07 -7.84
N GLN A 440 -12.80 -77.14 -7.58
CA GLN A 440 -12.77 -75.89 -6.79
C GLN A 440 -11.65 -74.93 -7.29
N SER A 441 -11.71 -73.63 -6.95
CA SER A 441 -10.71 -72.59 -7.28
C SER A 441 -9.51 -72.55 -6.31
N PRO A 442 -8.50 -71.67 -6.56
CA PRO A 442 -8.51 -70.41 -5.79
C PRO A 442 -8.08 -69.15 -6.58
N SER A 443 -8.37 -67.99 -5.99
CA SER A 443 -8.19 -66.64 -6.57
C SER A 443 -6.97 -65.90 -6.04
N THR A 444 -6.50 -64.88 -6.77
CA THR A 444 -5.96 -63.65 -6.16
C THR A 444 -6.45 -62.36 -6.86
N ALA A 445 -6.79 -61.39 -6.00
CA ALA A 445 -7.03 -59.95 -6.15
C ALA A 445 -6.22 -59.17 -7.23
N SER A 446 -6.62 -57.96 -7.68
CA SER A 446 -7.88 -57.17 -7.54
C SER A 446 -7.83 -55.89 -8.40
N ALA A 447 -9.00 -55.29 -8.69
CA ALA A 447 -9.30 -53.88 -9.03
C ALA A 447 -8.65 -53.23 -10.29
N ALA A 448 -9.38 -52.73 -11.31
CA ALA A 448 -10.46 -51.71 -11.38
C ALA A 448 -9.94 -50.25 -11.34
N ALA A 449 -10.44 -49.26 -12.10
CA ALA A 449 -11.45 -49.22 -13.20
C ALA A 449 -11.39 -47.85 -13.95
N SER A 450 -12.18 -47.71 -15.04
CA SER A 450 -12.77 -46.45 -15.62
C SER A 450 -11.81 -45.28 -15.96
N VAL A 451 -11.62 -44.82 -17.22
CA VAL A 451 -12.58 -44.33 -18.24
C VAL A 451 -13.51 -43.24 -17.68
N SER A 452 -13.35 -41.96 -18.07
CA SER A 452 -14.10 -41.37 -19.20
C SER A 452 -13.60 -39.97 -19.57
N ASN A 453 -13.88 -39.53 -20.81
CA ASN A 453 -13.46 -38.25 -21.37
C ASN A 453 -14.68 -37.55 -22.02
N SER A 454 -15.00 -36.29 -21.74
CA SER A 454 -15.87 -35.46 -22.63
C SER A 454 -15.88 -33.95 -22.35
N ARG A 455 -16.03 -33.21 -23.46
CA ARG A 455 -16.02 -31.74 -23.64
C ARG A 455 -17.32 -31.07 -23.17
N LYS A 456 -17.26 -29.77 -22.81
CA LYS A 456 -17.81 -28.65 -23.63
C LYS A 456 -17.60 -27.26 -23.00
N ALA A 457 -17.71 -26.22 -23.83
CA ALA A 457 -17.46 -24.82 -23.51
C ALA A 457 -18.74 -24.03 -23.19
N ASN A 458 -18.58 -22.86 -22.54
CA ASN A 458 -19.35 -21.65 -22.88
C ASN A 458 -18.70 -20.38 -22.28
N MET A 459 -18.77 -19.27 -23.03
CA MET A 459 -18.65 -17.89 -22.54
C MET A 459 -20.02 -17.21 -22.70
N PRO A 460 -20.32 -16.16 -21.93
CA PRO A 460 -20.33 -14.85 -22.59
C PRO A 460 -19.72 -13.72 -21.73
N SER A 461 -19.47 -12.58 -22.38
CA SER A 461 -18.97 -11.33 -21.80
C SER A 461 -20.10 -10.31 -21.62
N LEU A 462 -20.07 -9.50 -20.54
CA LEU A 462 -20.35 -8.07 -20.61
C LEU A 462 -19.92 -7.32 -19.32
N PHE A 463 -19.66 -6.02 -19.48
CA PHE A 463 -18.98 -5.10 -18.58
C PHE A 463 -19.70 -4.81 -17.24
N SER A 464 -18.94 -4.55 -16.16
CA SER A 464 -19.19 -3.40 -15.27
C SER A 464 -17.96 -2.98 -14.46
N VAL A 465 -17.83 -1.69 -14.21
CA VAL A 465 -16.86 -1.05 -13.31
C VAL A 465 -17.36 -1.15 -11.86
N ALA A 466 -16.49 -1.49 -10.91
CA ALA A 466 -16.55 -1.04 -9.52
C ALA A 466 -15.22 -1.30 -8.78
N SER A 467 -14.68 -0.27 -8.13
CA SER A 467 -13.53 -0.40 -7.22
C SER A 467 -14.00 -0.74 -5.81
N SER A 468 -13.42 -1.77 -5.18
CA SER A 468 -13.32 -1.82 -3.72
C SER A 468 -12.29 -2.86 -3.25
N ASN A 469 -11.45 -2.45 -2.30
CA ASN A 469 -10.57 -3.31 -1.53
C ASN A 469 -11.27 -4.56 -0.98
N ILE A 470 -10.56 -5.68 -0.89
CA ILE A 470 -10.50 -6.49 0.33
C ILE A 470 -9.13 -7.19 0.43
N GLN A 471 -8.72 -7.35 1.67
CA GLN A 471 -7.41 -7.74 2.16
C GLN A 471 -7.37 -9.25 2.45
N THR A 472 -6.45 -10.01 1.85
CA THR A 472 -6.16 -11.40 2.27
C THR A 472 -4.67 -11.69 2.24
N ASN A 473 -4.11 -12.06 3.40
CA ASN A 473 -2.75 -12.58 3.53
C ASN A 473 -2.63 -13.95 2.87
N LEU A 474 -1.57 -14.20 2.09
CA LEU A 474 -0.96 -15.52 2.01
C LEU A 474 0.54 -15.48 1.61
N VAL A 475 1.38 -15.81 2.58
CA VAL A 475 2.64 -16.59 2.54
C VAL A 475 3.55 -16.52 1.28
N GLN A 476 4.83 -16.17 1.51
CA GLN A 476 5.94 -16.19 0.54
C GLN A 476 6.32 -17.62 0.06
N PRO A 477 7.17 -17.76 -0.97
CA PRO A 477 8.61 -17.83 -0.67
C PRO A 477 9.51 -16.98 -1.59
N GLU A 478 10.60 -16.49 -0.97
CA GLU A 478 11.99 -16.30 -1.48
C GLU A 478 12.23 -16.46 -3.01
N HIS A 479 12.96 -15.58 -3.71
CA HIS A 479 14.35 -15.22 -3.44
C HIS A 479 14.84 -14.04 -4.34
N LEU A 480 15.62 -13.12 -3.76
CA LEU A 480 16.58 -12.15 -4.34
C LEU A 480 16.53 -11.77 -5.84
N ASP A 481 16.23 -10.49 -6.14
CA ASP A 481 17.26 -9.44 -6.37
C ASP A 481 16.61 -8.07 -6.63
N ARG A 482 16.85 -7.09 -5.76
CA ARG A 482 16.27 -5.73 -5.86
C ARG A 482 17.22 -4.64 -5.36
N GLU A 483 18.34 -4.47 -6.06
CA GLU A 483 19.15 -3.26 -5.96
C GLU A 483 18.52 -2.14 -6.81
N PHE A 484 17.61 -1.35 -6.24
CA PHE A 484 17.50 0.07 -6.64
C PHE A 484 16.95 0.91 -5.49
N SER A 485 17.77 1.89 -5.09
CA SER A 485 17.55 2.82 -3.99
C SER A 485 16.20 3.53 -4.06
N THR A 486 15.43 3.50 -2.97
CA THR A 486 14.28 4.38 -2.76
C THR A 486 14.46 5.10 -1.43
N ILE A 487 14.64 6.42 -1.46
CA ILE A 487 14.76 7.26 -0.26
C ILE A 487 13.34 7.54 0.29
N PRO A 488 13.02 7.23 1.55
CA PRO A 488 11.75 7.62 2.15
C PRO A 488 11.75 9.10 2.54
N LEU A 489 10.74 9.86 2.09
CA LEU A 489 10.50 11.25 2.49
C LEU A 489 9.38 11.35 3.54
N THR A 490 9.74 11.22 4.82
CA THR A 490 9.05 11.88 5.96
C THR A 490 10.03 12.08 7.12
N PRO A 491 9.89 13.14 7.93
CA PRO A 491 10.97 13.63 8.79
C PRO A 491 10.98 12.99 10.20
N SER A 492 12.18 12.69 10.73
CA SER A 492 12.39 12.55 12.18
C SER A 492 13.81 12.89 12.63
N VAL A 493 13.94 14.04 13.27
CA VAL A 493 14.74 14.33 14.49
C VAL A 493 16.20 13.83 14.59
N ALA A 494 17.13 14.79 14.42
CA ALA A 494 18.38 14.99 15.17
C ALA A 494 19.56 13.97 15.01
N PRO A 495 20.78 14.31 15.49
CA PRO A 495 21.46 15.62 15.47
C PRO A 495 22.86 15.53 14.83
N LEU A 496 23.42 16.63 14.33
CA LEU A 496 24.87 16.71 14.06
C LEU A 496 25.42 18.13 14.09
N SER A 497 26.66 18.25 14.58
CA SER A 497 27.42 19.49 14.74
C SER A 497 28.73 19.41 13.96
N GLU A 498 29.11 20.54 13.33
CA GLU A 498 30.50 20.86 12.93
C GLU A 498 31.00 20.03 11.71
N THR A 499 31.87 20.50 10.80
CA THR A 499 32.80 21.64 10.82
C THR A 499 33.15 22.08 9.38
N THR A 500 33.65 23.31 9.20
CA THR A 500 34.57 23.77 8.10
C THR A 500 34.10 23.70 6.63
N ALA A 501 34.64 24.47 5.67
CA ALA A 501 35.21 25.82 5.64
C ALA A 501 35.54 26.23 4.19
N ARG A 502 35.58 27.54 3.90
CA ARG A 502 36.29 28.21 2.77
C ARG A 502 36.02 27.75 1.32
N THR A 503 35.45 28.66 0.51
CA THR A 503 36.13 29.46 -0.55
C THR A 503 35.07 30.31 -1.28
N SER A 504 35.10 31.65 -1.25
CA SER A 504 36.00 32.59 -1.94
C SER A 504 35.68 32.80 -3.43
N ARG A 505 34.96 33.89 -3.76
CA ARG A 505 35.41 34.93 -4.71
C ARG A 505 34.45 36.13 -4.82
N HIS A 506 35.06 37.32 -4.85
CA HIS A 506 34.52 38.67 -5.10
C HIS A 506 33.59 39.28 -4.03
#